data_AF-A0A7Z9C0M0-F1
#
_entry.id   AF-A0A7Z9C0M0-F1
#
_cell.length_a   1.000
_cell.length_b   1.000
_cell.length_c   1.000
_cell.angle_alpha   90.00
_cell.angle_beta   90.00
_cell.angle_gamma   90.00
#
_symmetry.space_group_name_H-M   'P 1'
#
loop_
_entity.id
_entity.type
_entity.pdbx_description
1 polymer ?
#
loop_
_entity_poly.entity_id
_entity_poly.type
_entity_poly.pdbx_seq_one_letter_code
_entity_poly.pdbx_strand_id
1 'polypeptide(L)'
;MLEPNSKERFDSKKAFPGLKSESSTPKPRKAVVNMILASVAVLSTLIAIWVWVENSRLSQRLKTESSNLTTSSAKKQPQNPQETLLKTKKCPECNLSRANLKKASLRGAYLWKANLENADLNDANLELADLRGANLAGADLRESQLASANLGYTNLVGAKLNNADFQQANLWQANLKNANLNYATFRQADLRKANLESANLESANFLTANLTSANLKQAKLKNANLNGAILEGANLNKANLQNAVLTEANLTQANLGNAILNQANLKDANLYEAVLWVAQLEKVNLENANLEKAKLGYAKLNQANLNNAQFIDAVLEGASLEDAELKKANLKGAKLERANLLGAYLERANLQEANLAGADLRGANLSKANLKNAYLQGANLRGANLKGADLKGANLRDTQLKGATMPNGRIYVDEEEN
;
A
#
# COMPACT_ATOMS: atom_id res chain seq x y z
N MET A 1 -2.68 -32.48 23.57
CA MET A 1 -2.67 -32.81 25.00
C MET A 1 -1.59 -33.85 25.23
N LEU A 2 -0.72 -33.58 26.21
CA LEU A 2 0.30 -34.45 26.84
C LEU A 2 1.58 -34.80 26.02
N GLU A 3 2.70 -34.21 26.47
CA GLU A 3 4.10 -34.69 26.42
C GLU A 3 4.26 -36.05 27.18
N PRO A 4 5.44 -36.71 27.40
CA PRO A 4 6.84 -36.21 27.30
C PRO A 4 8.00 -37.23 27.00
N ASN A 5 9.24 -36.68 27.01
CA ASN A 5 10.53 -37.29 27.46
C ASN A 5 11.13 -38.48 26.66
N SER A 6 12.45 -38.70 26.53
CA SER A 6 13.66 -38.25 27.24
C SER A 6 14.91 -38.43 26.34
N LYS A 7 15.99 -37.70 26.63
CA LYS A 7 17.35 -37.93 26.10
C LYS A 7 18.25 -38.41 27.24
N GLU A 8 19.01 -39.48 26.99
CA GLU A 8 20.28 -39.76 27.68
C GLU A 8 21.38 -39.91 26.62
N ARG A 9 22.56 -39.37 26.90
CA ARG A 9 23.79 -39.82 26.25
C ARG A 9 24.96 -39.79 27.22
N PHE A 10 25.60 -40.97 27.26
CA PHE A 10 26.74 -41.41 28.05
C PHE A 10 28.03 -40.59 27.87
N ASP A 11 28.65 -40.28 29.02
CA ASP A 11 29.95 -40.75 29.51
C ASP A 11 31.13 -40.99 28.53
N SER A 12 32.31 -40.44 28.86
CA SER A 12 33.40 -41.24 29.47
C SER A 12 34.73 -40.47 29.69
N LYS A 13 35.38 -40.89 30.79
CA LYS A 13 36.59 -40.45 31.51
C LYS A 13 37.93 -40.46 30.75
N LYS A 14 38.92 -39.64 31.19
CA LYS A 14 40.16 -40.11 31.88
C LYS A 14 41.22 -39.01 32.22
N ALA A 15 41.76 -39.13 33.45
CA ALA A 15 43.14 -38.80 33.94
C ALA A 15 43.60 -37.32 33.99
N PHE A 16 44.30 -36.75 34.99
CA PHE A 16 44.98 -37.12 36.26
C PHE A 16 45.40 -35.78 37.00
N PRO A 17 46.02 -35.75 38.21
CA PRO A 17 45.70 -34.78 39.30
C PRO A 17 46.88 -33.94 39.85
N GLY A 18 46.57 -32.99 40.77
CA GLY A 18 47.51 -32.26 41.65
C GLY A 18 47.20 -30.75 41.67
N LEU A 19 47.12 -29.98 42.77
CA LEU A 19 47.57 -30.10 44.16
C LEU A 19 46.61 -29.30 45.11
N LYS A 20 46.51 -29.78 46.36
CA LYS A 20 45.90 -29.16 47.57
C LYS A 20 46.70 -27.90 48.00
N SER A 21 46.07 -26.77 48.36
CA SER A 21 45.68 -26.30 49.73
C SER A 21 46.69 -26.65 50.83
N GLU A 22 47.23 -25.77 51.68
CA GLU A 22 46.67 -24.61 52.41
C GLU A 22 47.80 -23.63 52.84
N SER A 23 47.49 -22.34 53.06
CA SER A 23 48.07 -21.57 54.18
C SER A 23 47.23 -20.33 54.52
N SER A 24 47.13 -20.07 55.82
CA SER A 24 46.28 -19.18 56.62
C SER A 24 46.46 -17.65 56.49
N THR A 25 45.37 -16.88 56.66
CA THR A 25 45.37 -15.48 57.19
C THR A 25 44.08 -15.17 58.00
N PRO A 26 44.10 -14.23 58.98
CA PRO A 26 43.13 -14.18 60.09
C PRO A 26 41.86 -13.32 59.82
N LYS A 27 40.76 -13.65 60.51
CA LYS A 27 39.46 -12.95 60.45
C LYS A 27 39.47 -11.58 61.18
N PRO A 28 38.82 -10.52 60.66
CA PRO A 28 38.63 -9.27 61.39
C PRO A 28 37.50 -9.36 62.45
N ARG A 29 37.69 -8.62 63.56
CA ARG A 29 36.81 -8.59 64.76
C ARG A 29 35.42 -8.01 64.45
N LYS A 30 34.36 -8.59 65.05
CA LYS A 30 32.92 -8.27 64.90
C LYS A 30 32.55 -6.77 64.93
N ALA A 31 33.35 -5.91 65.56
CA ALA A 31 33.11 -4.46 65.61
C ALA A 31 33.22 -3.77 64.24
N VAL A 32 34.13 -4.23 63.37
CA VAL A 32 34.34 -3.63 62.04
C VAL A 32 33.16 -3.94 61.11
N VAL A 33 32.58 -5.15 61.22
CA VAL A 33 31.42 -5.57 60.41
C VAL A 33 30.15 -4.78 60.77
N ASN A 34 29.92 -4.50 62.06
CA ASN A 34 28.77 -3.70 62.48
C ASN A 34 28.90 -2.21 62.07
N MET A 35 30.12 -1.67 62.05
CA MET A 35 30.37 -0.29 61.61
C MET A 35 30.18 -0.13 60.09
N ILE A 36 30.55 -1.16 59.31
CA ILE A 36 30.29 -1.23 57.86
C ILE A 36 28.79 -1.36 57.57
N LEU A 37 28.06 -2.20 58.32
CA LEU A 37 26.61 -2.34 58.15
C LEU A 37 25.84 -1.05 58.50
N ALA A 38 26.24 -0.35 59.57
CA ALA A 38 25.64 0.93 59.93
C ALA A 38 25.92 2.03 58.89
N SER A 39 27.13 2.07 58.32
CA SER A 39 27.48 3.04 57.27
C SER A 39 26.78 2.74 55.94
N VAL A 40 26.55 1.47 55.59
CA VAL A 40 25.74 1.08 54.42
C VAL A 40 24.27 1.46 54.61
N ALA A 41 23.72 1.33 55.82
CA ALA A 41 22.34 1.74 56.13
C ALA A 41 22.15 3.27 56.10
N VAL A 42 23.16 4.04 56.54
CA VAL A 42 23.16 5.51 56.41
C VAL A 42 23.30 5.92 54.94
N LEU A 43 24.15 5.25 54.15
CA LEU A 43 24.27 5.53 52.73
C LEU A 43 22.98 5.22 51.96
N SER A 44 22.31 4.11 52.27
CA SER A 44 21.07 3.72 51.59
C SER A 44 19.91 4.66 51.91
N THR A 45 19.82 5.13 53.16
CA THR A 45 18.85 6.15 53.57
C THR A 45 19.13 7.50 52.91
N LEU A 46 20.39 7.93 52.81
CA LEU A 46 20.77 9.15 52.10
C LEU A 46 20.48 9.06 50.59
N ILE A 47 20.71 7.91 49.95
CA ILE A 47 20.35 7.68 48.55
C ILE A 47 18.82 7.70 48.36
N ALA A 48 18.06 7.08 49.27
CA ALA A 48 16.60 7.11 49.21
C ALA A 48 16.04 8.53 49.37
N ILE A 49 16.61 9.33 50.28
CA ILE A 49 16.26 10.75 50.44
C ILE A 49 16.63 11.54 49.18
N TRP A 50 17.82 11.30 48.61
CA TRP A 50 18.24 11.98 47.38
C TRP A 50 17.33 11.64 46.18
N VAL A 51 16.99 10.36 45.98
CA VAL A 51 16.04 9.92 44.96
C VAL A 51 14.66 10.53 45.19
N TRP A 52 14.18 10.57 46.44
CA TRP A 52 12.90 11.17 46.77
C TRP A 52 12.86 12.68 46.52
N VAL A 53 13.93 13.41 46.87
CA VAL A 53 14.08 14.85 46.60
C VAL A 53 14.13 15.12 45.10
N GLU A 54 14.91 14.35 44.34
CA GLU A 54 15.05 14.55 42.90
C GLU A 54 13.76 14.19 42.15
N ASN A 55 13.05 13.14 42.58
CA ASN A 55 11.75 12.78 42.02
C ASN A 55 10.66 13.80 42.40
N SER A 56 10.74 14.40 43.58
CA SER A 56 9.86 15.52 43.97
C SER A 56 10.14 16.78 43.16
N ARG A 57 11.42 17.07 42.86
CA ARG A 57 11.82 18.17 41.96
C ARG A 57 11.34 17.92 40.53
N LEU A 58 11.47 16.70 40.02
CA LEU A 58 10.92 16.28 38.72
C LEU A 58 9.40 16.42 38.69
N SER A 59 8.69 15.99 39.75
CA SER A 59 7.24 16.17 39.85
C SER A 59 6.85 17.65 39.88
N GLN A 60 7.60 18.51 40.58
CA GLN A 60 7.37 19.95 40.54
C GLN A 60 7.66 20.56 39.17
N ARG A 61 8.73 20.14 38.49
CA ARG A 61 9.03 20.55 37.10
C ARG A 61 7.95 20.13 36.13
N LEU A 62 7.44 18.90 36.24
CA LEU A 62 6.31 18.41 35.44
C LEU A 62 5.01 19.17 35.76
N LYS A 63 4.79 19.57 37.01
CA LYS A 63 3.66 20.44 37.39
C LYS A 63 3.84 21.87 36.86
N THR A 64 5.07 22.40 36.79
CA THR A 64 5.36 23.73 36.21
C THR A 64 5.31 23.71 34.69
N GLU A 65 5.76 22.64 34.03
CA GLU A 65 5.56 22.42 32.59
C GLU A 65 4.09 22.21 32.26
N SER A 66 3.36 21.45 33.07
CA SER A 66 1.90 21.27 32.92
C SER A 66 1.12 22.57 33.16
N SER A 67 1.54 23.40 34.13
CA SER A 67 0.94 24.72 34.33
C SER A 67 1.30 25.69 33.20
N ASN A 68 2.50 25.60 32.62
CA ASN A 68 2.91 26.39 31.45
C ASN A 68 2.25 25.91 30.13
N LEU A 69 1.90 24.63 30.04
CA LEU A 69 1.08 24.06 28.96
C LEU A 69 -0.41 24.42 29.09
N THR A 70 -0.89 24.70 30.30
CA THR A 70 -2.29 25.11 30.55
C THR A 70 -2.48 26.63 30.63
N THR A 71 -1.41 27.43 30.62
CA THR A 71 -1.48 28.92 30.61
C THR A 71 -0.81 29.60 29.42
N SER A 72 -0.58 28.88 28.31
CA SER A 72 -0.09 29.48 27.06
C SER A 72 -0.83 28.95 25.84
N SER A 73 -1.95 29.58 25.45
CA SER A 73 -2.34 29.70 24.04
C SER A 73 -3.40 30.77 23.74
N ALA A 74 -3.53 31.83 24.54
CA ALA A 74 -3.94 33.11 23.95
C ALA A 74 -2.70 33.81 23.38
N LYS A 75 -2.02 33.17 22.41
CA LYS A 75 -1.02 33.89 21.60
C LYS A 75 -1.74 35.09 21.01
N LYS A 76 -1.29 36.31 21.32
CA LYS A 76 -1.87 37.54 20.79
C LYS A 76 -1.88 37.43 19.27
N GLN A 77 -3.05 37.22 18.70
CA GLN A 77 -3.26 37.24 17.25
C GLN A 77 -2.84 38.64 16.75
N PRO A 78 -2.18 38.76 15.59
CA PRO A 78 -1.92 40.06 14.99
C PRO A 78 -3.25 40.79 14.78
N GLN A 79 -3.26 42.11 14.99
CA GLN A 79 -4.49 42.92 14.87
C GLN A 79 -5.15 42.78 13.48
N ASN A 80 -4.33 42.65 12.43
CA ASN A 80 -4.77 42.32 11.08
C ASN A 80 -3.90 41.17 10.51
N PRO A 81 -4.31 39.91 10.69
CA PRO A 81 -3.52 38.75 10.26
C PRO A 81 -3.29 38.71 8.74
N GLN A 82 -4.29 39.09 7.95
CA GLN A 82 -4.19 39.11 6.49
C GLN A 82 -3.16 40.14 6.02
N GLU A 83 -3.23 41.37 6.53
CA GLU A 83 -2.26 42.41 6.16
C GLU A 83 -0.84 42.05 6.62
N THR A 84 -0.72 41.45 7.81
CA THR A 84 0.55 40.94 8.33
C THR A 84 1.15 39.89 7.39
N LEU A 85 0.35 38.92 6.95
CA LEU A 85 0.77 37.90 6.00
C LEU A 85 1.21 38.52 4.68
N LEU A 86 0.41 39.43 4.11
CA LEU A 86 0.70 40.00 2.80
C LEU A 86 1.99 40.81 2.79
N LYS A 87 2.28 41.54 3.88
CA LYS A 87 3.51 42.33 4.05
C LYS A 87 4.74 41.48 4.39
N THR A 88 4.61 40.57 5.35
CA THR A 88 5.77 39.88 5.95
C THR A 88 6.00 38.47 5.43
N LYS A 89 5.01 37.89 4.74
CA LYS A 89 4.94 36.46 4.38
C LYS A 89 5.02 35.52 5.58
N LYS A 90 4.74 36.01 6.79
CA LYS A 90 4.80 35.23 8.03
C LYS A 90 3.51 35.40 8.80
N CYS A 91 2.79 34.31 9.00
CA CYS A 91 1.64 34.28 9.90
C CYS A 91 1.42 32.86 10.46
N PRO A 92 2.41 32.31 11.21
CA PRO A 92 2.24 31.01 11.83
C PRO A 92 1.15 31.07 12.89
N GLU A 93 0.30 30.04 12.96
CA GLU A 93 -0.81 29.92 13.93
C GLU A 93 -1.82 31.09 13.90
N CYS A 94 -1.79 31.91 12.85
CA CYS A 94 -2.74 33.00 12.67
C CYS A 94 -4.13 32.47 12.30
N ASN A 95 -5.15 33.21 12.71
CA ASN A 95 -6.50 33.02 12.21
C ASN A 95 -6.72 33.85 10.94
N LEU A 96 -6.75 33.17 9.81
CA LEU A 96 -7.04 33.65 8.46
C LEU A 96 -8.31 32.98 7.90
N SER A 97 -9.19 32.48 8.78
CA SER A 97 -10.45 31.86 8.34
C SER A 97 -11.28 32.84 7.52
N ARG A 98 -11.77 32.38 6.37
CA ARG A 98 -12.51 33.20 5.39
C ARG A 98 -11.76 34.43 4.87
N ALA A 99 -10.43 34.49 5.05
CA ALA A 99 -9.62 35.56 4.48
C ALA A 99 -9.69 35.53 2.95
N ASN A 100 -9.66 36.72 2.34
CA ASN A 100 -9.56 36.84 0.89
C ASN A 100 -8.08 37.03 0.51
N LEU A 101 -7.47 35.95 0.07
CA LEU A 101 -6.09 35.83 -0.39
C LEU A 101 -6.02 35.45 -1.88
N LYS A 102 -7.10 35.72 -2.63
CA LYS A 102 -7.18 35.47 -4.05
C LYS A 102 -6.04 36.19 -4.77
N LYS A 103 -5.32 35.48 -5.64
CA LYS A 103 -4.16 35.99 -6.38
C LYS A 103 -3.03 36.54 -5.50
N ALA A 104 -3.02 36.23 -4.21
CA ALA A 104 -1.98 36.69 -3.32
C ALA A 104 -0.64 36.06 -3.70
N SER A 105 0.42 36.88 -3.78
CA SER A 105 1.79 36.38 -3.90
C SER A 105 2.28 35.95 -2.53
N LEU A 106 2.21 34.66 -2.22
CA LEU A 106 2.58 34.04 -0.94
C LEU A 106 3.73 33.01 -1.09
N ARG A 107 4.52 33.14 -2.15
CA ARG A 107 5.71 32.31 -2.38
C ARG A 107 6.64 32.35 -1.15
N GLY A 108 7.00 31.18 -0.65
CA GLY A 108 7.84 31.00 0.54
C GLY A 108 7.21 31.47 1.85
N ALA A 109 5.89 31.67 1.89
CA ALA A 109 5.22 32.13 3.10
C ALA A 109 5.26 31.07 4.22
N TYR A 110 5.38 31.54 5.46
CA TYR A 110 5.35 30.74 6.67
C TYR A 110 3.95 30.79 7.29
N LEU A 111 3.15 29.77 6.99
CA LEU A 111 1.75 29.60 7.39
C LEU A 111 1.56 28.35 8.27
N TRP A 112 2.62 27.86 8.90
CA TRP A 112 2.60 26.70 9.79
C TRP A 112 1.47 26.81 10.82
N LYS A 113 0.60 25.79 10.89
CA LYS A 113 -0.57 25.73 11.78
C LYS A 113 -1.55 26.91 11.67
N ALA A 114 -1.47 27.74 10.64
CA ALA A 114 -2.44 28.80 10.43
C ALA A 114 -3.84 28.21 10.17
N ASN A 115 -4.88 28.91 10.63
CA ASN A 115 -6.25 28.59 10.31
C ASN A 115 -6.67 29.35 9.05
N LEU A 116 -6.78 28.67 7.92
CA LEU A 116 -7.20 29.16 6.60
C LEU A 116 -8.55 28.54 6.19
N GLU A 117 -9.35 28.08 7.16
CA GLU A 117 -10.64 27.46 6.90
C GLU A 117 -11.54 28.37 6.07
N ASN A 118 -12.10 27.84 4.98
CA ASN A 118 -12.95 28.57 4.03
C ASN A 118 -12.31 29.86 3.46
N ALA A 119 -10.99 30.02 3.51
CA ALA A 119 -10.31 31.14 2.89
C ALA A 119 -10.37 31.04 1.35
N ASP A 120 -10.37 32.18 0.66
CA ASP A 120 -10.23 32.26 -0.79
C ASP A 120 -8.75 32.44 -1.13
N LEU A 121 -8.13 31.40 -1.68
CA LEU A 121 -6.75 31.33 -2.17
C LEU A 121 -6.73 31.01 -3.68
N ASN A 122 -7.84 31.27 -4.39
CA ASN A 122 -7.92 31.01 -5.83
C ASN A 122 -6.79 31.78 -6.54
N ASP A 123 -6.06 31.09 -7.42
CA ASP A 123 -4.97 31.66 -8.21
C ASP A 123 -3.83 32.26 -7.34
N ALA A 124 -3.74 31.89 -6.05
CA ALA A 124 -2.65 32.35 -5.17
C ALA A 124 -1.36 31.60 -5.49
N ASN A 125 -0.22 32.31 -5.42
CA ASN A 125 1.10 31.70 -5.50
C ASN A 125 1.58 31.32 -4.09
N LEU A 126 1.61 30.03 -3.79
CA LEU A 126 2.08 29.43 -2.55
C LEU A 126 3.31 28.53 -2.78
N GLU A 127 4.05 28.72 -3.87
CA GLU A 127 5.26 27.95 -4.16
C GLU A 127 6.23 28.02 -2.97
N LEU A 128 6.84 26.90 -2.59
CA LEU A 128 7.77 26.80 -1.45
C LEU A 128 7.20 27.25 -0.10
N ALA A 129 5.89 27.49 0.03
CA ALA A 129 5.30 27.90 1.30
C ALA A 129 5.32 26.76 2.32
N ASP A 130 5.48 27.10 3.59
CA ASP A 130 5.35 26.17 4.71
C ASP A 130 3.94 26.26 5.30
N LEU A 131 3.11 25.28 4.95
CA LEU A 131 1.72 25.14 5.37
C LEU A 131 1.56 23.98 6.36
N ARG A 132 2.64 23.41 6.92
CA ARG A 132 2.55 22.20 7.76
C ARG A 132 1.51 22.36 8.87
N GLY A 133 0.60 21.39 8.97
CA GLY A 133 -0.48 21.38 9.96
C GLY A 133 -1.49 22.53 9.87
N ALA A 134 -1.48 23.34 8.80
CA ALA A 134 -2.47 24.38 8.59
C ALA A 134 -3.86 23.77 8.35
N ASN A 135 -4.90 24.49 8.78
CA ASN A 135 -6.28 24.12 8.52
C ASN A 135 -6.80 24.85 7.27
N LEU A 136 -6.95 24.14 6.16
CA LEU A 136 -7.45 24.63 4.87
C LEU A 136 -8.80 23.96 4.51
N ALA A 137 -9.53 23.45 5.51
CA ALA A 137 -10.82 22.81 5.26
C ALA A 137 -11.78 23.77 4.54
N GLY A 138 -12.43 23.28 3.48
CA GLY A 138 -13.36 24.05 2.65
C GLY A 138 -12.76 25.25 1.90
N ALA A 139 -11.44 25.50 2.01
CA ALA A 139 -10.79 26.62 1.35
C ALA A 139 -10.86 26.47 -0.19
N ASP A 140 -10.87 27.61 -0.88
CA ASP A 140 -10.83 27.67 -2.33
C ASP A 140 -9.40 27.89 -2.79
N LEU A 141 -8.77 26.85 -3.31
CA LEU A 141 -7.39 26.83 -3.81
C LEU A 141 -7.36 26.51 -5.31
N ARG A 142 -8.45 26.74 -6.04
CA ARG A 142 -8.51 26.50 -7.49
C ARG A 142 -7.41 27.29 -8.19
N GLU A 143 -6.71 26.68 -9.13
CA GLU A 143 -5.63 27.30 -9.92
C GLU A 143 -4.44 27.82 -9.10
N SER A 144 -4.36 27.48 -7.81
CA SER A 144 -3.23 27.91 -6.97
C SER A 144 -1.93 27.18 -7.33
N GLN A 145 -0.81 27.87 -7.17
CA GLN A 145 0.53 27.33 -7.39
C GLN A 145 1.10 26.87 -6.05
N LEU A 146 1.25 25.56 -5.84
CA LEU A 146 1.73 24.92 -4.61
C LEU A 146 3.01 24.10 -4.87
N ALA A 147 3.70 24.36 -5.98
CA ALA A 147 4.90 23.63 -6.34
C ALA A 147 5.96 23.73 -5.22
N SER A 148 6.50 22.57 -4.85
CA SER A 148 7.49 22.41 -3.77
C SER A 148 7.04 22.93 -2.40
N ALA A 149 5.76 23.22 -2.19
CA ALA A 149 5.24 23.65 -0.89
C ALA A 149 5.22 22.48 0.11
N ASN A 150 5.29 22.80 1.40
CA ASN A 150 5.22 21.83 2.47
C ASN A 150 3.83 21.85 3.13
N LEU A 151 2.99 20.90 2.76
CA LEU A 151 1.63 20.69 3.25
C LEU A 151 1.52 19.48 4.18
N GLY A 152 2.63 19.00 4.77
CA GLY A 152 2.60 17.86 5.68
C GLY A 152 1.59 18.08 6.81
N TYR A 153 0.75 17.07 7.09
CA TYR A 153 -0.32 17.11 8.09
C TYR A 153 -1.42 18.17 7.89
N THR A 154 -1.50 18.82 6.74
CA THR A 154 -2.56 19.81 6.49
C THR A 154 -3.95 19.19 6.50
N ASN A 155 -4.94 19.96 6.94
CA ASN A 155 -6.35 19.61 6.78
C ASN A 155 -6.91 20.29 5.54
N LEU A 156 -7.18 19.54 4.47
CA LEU A 156 -7.73 20.00 3.19
C LEU A 156 -9.12 19.37 2.92
N VAL A 157 -9.82 18.93 3.96
CA VAL A 157 -11.12 18.27 3.82
C VAL A 157 -12.09 19.18 3.07
N GLY A 158 -12.67 18.65 1.99
CA GLY A 158 -13.63 19.37 1.15
C GLY A 158 -13.08 20.62 0.45
N ALA A 159 -11.76 20.85 0.46
CA ALA A 159 -11.17 21.99 -0.23
C ALA A 159 -11.37 21.90 -1.75
N LYS A 160 -11.48 23.05 -2.41
CA LYS A 160 -11.58 23.15 -3.86
C LYS A 160 -10.18 23.38 -4.43
N LEU A 161 -9.66 22.40 -5.15
CA LEU A 161 -8.27 22.33 -5.62
C LEU A 161 -8.18 22.04 -7.13
N ASN A 162 -9.25 22.37 -7.87
CA ASN A 162 -9.27 22.17 -9.32
C ASN A 162 -8.11 22.91 -9.98
N ASN A 163 -7.38 22.23 -10.86
CA ASN A 163 -6.20 22.77 -11.56
C ASN A 163 -5.07 23.27 -10.64
N ALA A 164 -5.05 22.90 -9.35
CA ALA A 164 -3.95 23.30 -8.46
C ALA A 164 -2.66 22.56 -8.83
N ASP A 165 -1.52 23.24 -8.72
CA ASP A 165 -0.20 22.69 -9.02
C ASP A 165 0.55 22.28 -7.74
N PHE A 166 0.64 20.98 -7.48
CA PHE A 166 1.38 20.36 -6.38
C PHE A 166 2.68 19.68 -6.84
N GLN A 167 3.27 20.08 -7.96
CA GLN A 167 4.54 19.50 -8.40
C GLN A 167 5.59 19.51 -7.28
N GLN A 168 6.17 18.33 -6.99
CA GLN A 168 7.19 18.15 -5.94
C GLN A 168 6.78 18.60 -4.53
N ALA A 169 5.48 18.84 -4.29
CA ALA A 169 4.99 19.24 -2.98
C ALA A 169 5.04 18.08 -1.98
N ASN A 170 5.19 18.41 -0.70
CA ASN A 170 5.07 17.44 0.38
C ASN A 170 3.66 17.49 0.98
N LEU A 171 2.85 16.46 0.74
CA LEU A 171 1.52 16.25 1.32
C LEU A 171 1.50 15.04 2.28
N TRP A 172 2.65 14.69 2.87
CA TRP A 172 2.74 13.56 3.78
C TRP A 172 1.72 13.69 4.93
N GLN A 173 0.89 12.65 5.10
CA GLN A 173 -0.20 12.62 6.09
C GLN A 173 -1.21 13.79 6.00
N ALA A 174 -1.28 14.49 4.86
CA ALA A 174 -2.33 15.48 4.63
C ALA A 174 -3.71 14.81 4.51
N ASN A 175 -4.75 15.51 4.96
CA ASN A 175 -6.13 15.03 4.89
C ASN A 175 -6.90 15.75 3.77
N LEU A 176 -7.02 15.11 2.62
CA LEU A 176 -7.73 15.59 1.42
C LEU A 176 -9.08 14.89 1.22
N LYS A 177 -9.67 14.31 2.28
CA LYS A 177 -10.96 13.62 2.19
C LYS A 177 -12.04 14.52 1.59
N ASN A 178 -12.78 14.00 0.61
CA ASN A 178 -13.82 14.73 -0.14
C ASN A 178 -13.34 15.99 -0.88
N ALA A 179 -12.03 16.23 -1.00
CA ALA A 179 -11.53 17.40 -1.73
C ALA A 179 -11.78 17.27 -3.24
N ASN A 180 -11.93 18.41 -3.92
CA ASN A 180 -12.10 18.45 -5.37
C ASN A 180 -10.79 18.80 -6.06
N LEU A 181 -10.13 17.81 -6.64
CA LEU A 181 -8.78 17.84 -7.19
C LEU A 181 -8.75 17.54 -8.69
N ASN A 182 -9.88 17.71 -9.40
CA ASN A 182 -9.92 17.46 -10.83
C ASN A 182 -8.88 18.31 -11.57
N TYR A 183 -8.13 17.67 -12.46
CA TYR A 183 -7.04 18.28 -13.23
C TYR A 183 -5.86 18.82 -12.38
N ALA A 184 -5.79 18.50 -11.09
CA ALA A 184 -4.65 18.89 -10.26
C ALA A 184 -3.38 18.12 -10.67
N THR A 185 -2.23 18.76 -10.51
CA THR A 185 -0.93 18.17 -10.85
C THR A 185 -0.14 17.80 -9.60
N PHE A 186 0.24 16.54 -9.46
CA PHE A 186 1.00 15.96 -8.34
C PHE A 186 2.32 15.32 -8.78
N ARG A 187 2.89 15.74 -9.93
CA ARG A 187 4.10 15.10 -10.46
C ARG A 187 5.21 15.14 -9.42
N GLN A 188 5.80 13.98 -9.12
CA GLN A 188 6.85 13.81 -8.11
C GLN A 188 6.49 14.29 -6.69
N ALA A 189 5.20 14.48 -6.39
CA ALA A 189 4.75 14.87 -5.05
C ALA A 189 4.85 13.70 -4.06
N ASP A 190 5.03 14.01 -2.79
CA ASP A 190 4.99 13.05 -1.69
C ASP A 190 3.61 13.08 -1.01
N LEU A 191 2.78 12.07 -1.28
CA LEU A 191 1.47 11.85 -0.68
C LEU A 191 1.46 10.61 0.23
N ARG A 192 2.62 10.18 0.74
CA ARG A 192 2.69 9.00 1.62
C ARG A 192 1.73 9.16 2.79
N LYS A 193 0.93 8.12 3.04
CA LYS A 193 -0.08 8.08 4.11
C LYS A 193 -1.13 9.22 4.06
N ALA A 194 -1.25 9.94 2.95
CA ALA A 194 -2.29 10.97 2.80
C ALA A 194 -3.68 10.32 2.75
N ASN A 195 -4.69 11.04 3.23
CA ASN A 195 -6.07 10.61 3.17
C ASN A 195 -6.79 11.27 1.99
N LEU A 196 -7.03 10.53 0.92
CA LEU A 196 -7.73 10.94 -0.30
C LEU A 196 -9.09 10.23 -0.43
N GLU A 197 -9.66 9.74 0.69
CA GLU A 197 -10.94 9.03 0.69
C GLU A 197 -12.03 9.89 0.02
N SER A 198 -12.72 9.30 -0.95
CA SER A 198 -13.80 9.96 -1.72
C SER A 198 -13.40 11.27 -2.40
N ALA A 199 -12.10 11.56 -2.54
CA ALA A 199 -11.62 12.72 -3.27
C ALA A 199 -11.92 12.60 -4.77
N ASN A 200 -12.16 13.74 -5.40
CA ASN A 200 -12.39 13.83 -6.83
C ASN A 200 -11.05 14.13 -7.53
N LEU A 201 -10.44 13.12 -8.14
CA LEU A 201 -9.11 13.13 -8.76
C LEU A 201 -9.20 12.86 -10.27
N GLU A 202 -10.33 13.19 -10.89
CA GLU A 202 -10.54 12.93 -12.31
C GLU A 202 -9.54 13.74 -13.14
N SER A 203 -8.86 13.04 -14.05
CA SER A 203 -7.79 13.60 -14.89
C SER A 203 -6.63 14.25 -14.12
N ALA A 204 -6.44 13.92 -12.84
CA ALA A 204 -5.29 14.38 -12.06
C ALA A 204 -4.00 13.70 -12.54
N ASN A 205 -2.86 14.40 -12.39
CA ASN A 205 -1.57 13.93 -12.86
C ASN A 205 -0.62 13.58 -11.70
N PHE A 206 -0.50 12.30 -11.40
CA PHE A 206 0.37 11.69 -10.39
C PHE A 206 1.65 11.07 -10.98
N LEU A 207 2.12 11.51 -12.16
CA LEU A 207 3.35 10.95 -12.77
C LEU A 207 4.50 10.90 -11.74
N THR A 208 4.99 9.70 -11.45
CA THR A 208 6.07 9.42 -10.49
C THR A 208 5.84 9.95 -9.06
N ALA A 209 4.59 10.19 -8.68
CA ALA A 209 4.24 10.60 -7.32
C ALA A 209 4.36 9.42 -6.34
N ASN A 210 4.64 9.73 -5.07
CA ASN A 210 4.69 8.72 -4.02
C ASN A 210 3.39 8.72 -3.21
N LEU A 211 2.58 7.67 -3.36
CA LEU A 211 1.33 7.42 -2.63
C LEU A 211 1.44 6.18 -1.71
N THR A 212 2.65 5.80 -1.26
CA THR A 212 2.81 4.63 -0.36
C THR A 212 1.88 4.74 0.85
N SER A 213 1.09 3.70 1.07
CA SER A 213 0.09 3.59 2.15
C SER A 213 -0.96 4.72 2.18
N ALA A 214 -1.17 5.45 1.09
CA ALA A 214 -2.23 6.44 1.00
C ALA A 214 -3.61 5.78 1.00
N ASN A 215 -4.61 6.49 1.51
CA ASN A 215 -6.00 6.04 1.50
C ASN A 215 -6.76 6.70 0.34
N LEU A 216 -6.98 5.97 -0.76
CA LEU A 216 -7.77 6.38 -1.93
C LEU A 216 -9.11 5.64 -2.02
N LYS A 217 -9.62 5.11 -0.91
CA LYS A 217 -10.91 4.41 -0.87
C LYS A 217 -12.00 5.28 -1.48
N GLN A 218 -12.77 4.73 -2.41
CA GLN A 218 -13.86 5.42 -3.13
C GLN A 218 -13.45 6.69 -3.90
N ALA A 219 -12.15 6.94 -4.09
CA ALA A 219 -11.69 8.09 -4.86
C ALA A 219 -12.07 7.96 -6.34
N LYS A 220 -12.32 9.10 -6.99
CA LYS A 220 -12.62 9.17 -8.43
C LYS A 220 -11.35 9.49 -9.19
N LEU A 221 -10.74 8.52 -9.85
CA LEU A 221 -9.48 8.60 -10.58
C LEU A 221 -9.66 8.35 -12.08
N LYS A 222 -10.86 8.56 -12.62
CA LYS A 222 -11.14 8.37 -14.05
C LYS A 222 -10.17 9.23 -14.88
N ASN A 223 -9.58 8.64 -15.91
CA ASN A 223 -8.57 9.28 -16.78
C ASN A 223 -7.32 9.83 -16.05
N ALA A 224 -7.08 9.48 -14.78
CA ALA A 224 -5.92 9.97 -14.06
C ALA A 224 -4.62 9.38 -14.63
N ASN A 225 -3.54 10.15 -14.61
CA ASN A 225 -2.21 9.68 -14.98
C ASN A 225 -1.43 9.32 -13.70
N LEU A 226 -1.17 8.03 -13.49
CA LEU A 226 -0.41 7.44 -12.40
C LEU A 226 0.85 6.71 -12.92
N ASN A 227 1.35 7.06 -14.11
CA ASN A 227 2.53 6.41 -14.67
C ASN A 227 3.73 6.50 -13.72
N GLY A 228 4.37 5.36 -13.46
CA GLY A 228 5.50 5.23 -12.54
C GLY A 228 5.21 5.66 -11.10
N ALA A 229 3.94 5.84 -10.71
CA ALA A 229 3.58 6.22 -9.35
C ALA A 229 3.82 5.05 -8.38
N ILE A 230 4.18 5.39 -7.14
CA ILE A 230 4.42 4.40 -6.08
C ILE A 230 3.15 4.32 -5.22
N LEU A 231 2.37 3.25 -5.36
CA LEU A 231 1.14 2.97 -4.63
C LEU A 231 1.28 1.75 -3.70
N GLU A 232 2.50 1.45 -3.25
CA GLU A 232 2.76 0.31 -2.36
C GLU A 232 1.89 0.37 -1.10
N GLY A 233 1.14 -0.68 -0.84
CA GLY A 233 0.21 -0.78 0.29
C GLY A 233 -0.92 0.26 0.30
N ALA A 234 -1.15 0.98 -0.80
CA ALA A 234 -2.22 1.97 -0.88
C ALA A 234 -3.59 1.30 -0.86
N ASN A 235 -4.58 1.97 -0.29
CA ASN A 235 -5.96 1.50 -0.26
C ASN A 235 -6.78 2.17 -1.37
N LEU A 236 -7.06 1.43 -2.45
CA LEU A 236 -7.91 1.84 -3.58
C LEU A 236 -9.26 1.10 -3.58
N ASN A 237 -9.70 0.56 -2.44
CA ASN A 237 -10.97 -0.17 -2.38
C ASN A 237 -12.13 0.68 -2.91
N LYS A 238 -12.89 0.14 -3.87
CA LYS A 238 -14.01 0.82 -4.56
C LYS A 238 -13.62 2.12 -5.30
N ALA A 239 -12.34 2.37 -5.55
CA ALA A 239 -11.92 3.51 -6.34
C ALA A 239 -12.32 3.33 -7.82
N ASN A 240 -12.59 4.43 -8.51
CA ASN A 240 -12.87 4.43 -9.94
C ASN A 240 -11.63 4.87 -10.72
N LEU A 241 -10.90 3.93 -11.32
CA LEU A 241 -9.73 4.13 -12.16
C LEU A 241 -10.04 3.87 -13.65
N GLN A 242 -11.29 4.01 -14.10
CA GLN A 242 -11.64 3.81 -15.50
C GLN A 242 -10.76 4.67 -16.42
N ASN A 243 -10.18 4.07 -17.46
CA ASN A 243 -9.24 4.72 -18.40
C ASN A 243 -7.99 5.35 -17.75
N ALA A 244 -7.69 5.08 -16.48
CA ALA A 244 -6.48 5.61 -15.86
C ALA A 244 -5.24 4.97 -16.49
N VAL A 245 -4.14 5.72 -16.52
CA VAL A 245 -2.84 5.23 -17.00
C VAL A 245 -1.96 4.95 -15.79
N LEU A 246 -1.57 3.71 -15.58
CA LEU A 246 -0.74 3.22 -14.47
C LEU A 246 0.46 2.43 -15.01
N THR A 247 0.97 2.80 -16.19
CA THR A 247 2.13 2.12 -16.78
C THR A 247 3.32 2.22 -15.82
N GLU A 248 4.00 1.10 -15.59
CA GLU A 248 5.15 0.99 -14.65
C GLU A 248 4.83 1.36 -13.19
N ALA A 249 3.55 1.48 -12.80
CA ALA A 249 3.19 1.81 -11.42
C ALA A 249 3.50 0.66 -10.45
N ASN A 250 3.94 0.99 -9.24
CA ASN A 250 4.15 0.02 -8.17
C ASN A 250 2.91 -0.06 -7.27
N LEU A 251 2.12 -1.11 -7.43
CA LEU A 251 0.91 -1.45 -6.68
C LEU A 251 1.14 -2.65 -5.74
N THR A 252 2.39 -2.91 -5.35
CA THR A 252 2.72 -4.01 -4.43
C THR A 252 1.87 -3.93 -3.17
N GLN A 253 1.19 -5.02 -2.82
CA GLN A 253 0.31 -5.14 -1.66
C GLN A 253 -0.83 -4.10 -1.60
N ALA A 254 -1.14 -3.41 -2.71
CA ALA A 254 -2.24 -2.46 -2.76
C ALA A 254 -3.60 -3.18 -2.67
N ASN A 255 -4.59 -2.52 -2.07
CA ASN A 255 -5.95 -3.01 -1.99
C ASN A 255 -6.82 -2.35 -3.07
N LEU A 256 -7.08 -3.05 -4.17
CA LEU A 256 -7.99 -2.66 -5.25
C LEU A 256 -9.31 -3.45 -5.23
N GLY A 257 -9.71 -4.00 -4.07
CA GLY A 257 -10.96 -4.77 -3.98
C GLY A 257 -12.16 -3.93 -4.43
N ASN A 258 -13.04 -4.49 -5.26
CA ASN A 258 -14.20 -3.80 -5.85
C ASN A 258 -13.86 -2.50 -6.63
N ALA A 259 -12.59 -2.26 -6.99
CA ALA A 259 -12.23 -1.11 -7.80
C ALA A 259 -12.71 -1.28 -9.25
N ILE A 260 -12.92 -0.15 -9.94
CA ILE A 260 -13.31 -0.11 -11.34
C ILE A 260 -12.10 0.32 -12.16
N LEU A 261 -11.52 -0.60 -12.92
CA LEU A 261 -10.31 -0.42 -13.74
C LEU A 261 -10.57 -0.70 -15.23
N ASN A 262 -11.83 -0.65 -15.65
CA ASN A 262 -12.19 -0.90 -17.04
C ASN A 262 -11.40 0.00 -17.98
N GLN A 263 -10.79 -0.60 -19.01
CA GLN A 263 -9.96 0.08 -19.99
C GLN A 263 -8.75 0.84 -19.40
N ALA A 264 -8.37 0.59 -18.15
CA ALA A 264 -7.16 1.16 -17.57
C ALA A 264 -5.90 0.52 -18.19
N ASN A 265 -4.80 1.27 -18.20
CA ASN A 265 -3.52 0.78 -18.70
C ASN A 265 -2.54 0.54 -17.56
N LEU A 266 -2.37 -0.72 -17.18
CA LEU A 266 -1.43 -1.22 -16.17
C LEU A 266 -0.26 -2.01 -16.81
N LYS A 267 0.09 -1.70 -18.06
CA LYS A 267 1.25 -2.30 -18.72
C LYS A 267 2.52 -2.12 -17.86
N ASP A 268 3.31 -3.19 -17.75
CA ASP A 268 4.56 -3.23 -16.96
C ASP A 268 4.38 -2.87 -15.46
N ALA A 269 3.15 -2.83 -14.94
CA ALA A 269 2.90 -2.51 -13.54
C ALA A 269 3.25 -3.67 -12.60
N ASN A 270 3.64 -3.36 -11.36
CA ASN A 270 3.90 -4.34 -10.32
C ASN A 270 2.72 -4.44 -9.35
N LEU A 271 1.98 -5.53 -9.40
CA LEU A 271 0.85 -5.87 -8.52
C LEU A 271 1.16 -7.08 -7.61
N TYR A 272 2.43 -7.32 -7.27
CA TYR A 272 2.81 -8.39 -6.35
C TYR A 272 1.97 -8.36 -5.06
N GLU A 273 1.32 -9.48 -4.73
CA GLU A 273 0.42 -9.62 -3.57
C GLU A 273 -0.75 -8.62 -3.47
N ALA A 274 -1.07 -7.91 -4.57
CA ALA A 274 -2.19 -6.98 -4.57
C ALA A 274 -3.54 -7.70 -4.42
N VAL A 275 -4.52 -7.01 -3.84
CA VAL A 275 -5.89 -7.53 -3.65
C VAL A 275 -6.82 -6.90 -4.67
N LEU A 276 -7.35 -7.69 -5.59
CA LEU A 276 -8.26 -7.29 -6.67
C LEU A 276 -9.60 -8.07 -6.64
N TRP A 277 -9.99 -8.61 -5.49
CA TRP A 277 -11.24 -9.36 -5.36
C TRP A 277 -12.44 -8.56 -5.88
N VAL A 278 -13.21 -9.18 -6.77
CA VAL A 278 -14.42 -8.61 -7.39
C VAL A 278 -14.15 -7.29 -8.15
N ALA A 279 -12.90 -7.00 -8.50
CA ALA A 279 -12.56 -5.81 -9.29
C ALA A 279 -13.10 -5.92 -10.72
N GLN A 280 -13.49 -4.79 -11.29
CA GLN A 280 -13.90 -4.68 -12.69
C GLN A 280 -12.66 -4.29 -13.49
N LEU A 281 -12.22 -5.18 -14.38
CA LEU A 281 -10.99 -5.09 -15.16
C LEU A 281 -11.29 -5.38 -16.64
N GLU A 282 -12.52 -5.09 -17.11
CA GLU A 282 -12.91 -5.38 -18.48
C GLU A 282 -12.06 -4.55 -19.45
N LYS A 283 -11.47 -5.19 -20.46
CA LYS A 283 -10.58 -4.56 -21.45
C LYS A 283 -9.37 -3.84 -20.83
N VAL A 284 -8.94 -4.23 -19.62
CA VAL A 284 -7.74 -3.69 -19.00
C VAL A 284 -6.50 -4.12 -19.78
N ASN A 285 -5.47 -3.27 -19.84
CA ASN A 285 -4.15 -3.66 -20.31
C ASN A 285 -3.24 -3.98 -19.12
N LEU A 286 -2.83 -5.24 -18.99
CA LEU A 286 -1.89 -5.78 -18.00
C LEU A 286 -0.71 -6.49 -18.70
N GLU A 287 -0.41 -6.12 -19.94
CA GLU A 287 0.75 -6.66 -20.66
C GLU A 287 2.02 -6.55 -19.81
N ASN A 288 2.77 -7.65 -19.69
CA ASN A 288 3.99 -7.78 -18.88
C ASN A 288 3.85 -7.47 -17.38
N ALA A 289 2.64 -7.26 -16.86
CA ALA A 289 2.46 -6.90 -15.46
C ALA A 289 2.86 -8.07 -14.53
N ASN A 290 3.37 -7.73 -13.35
CA ASN A 290 3.64 -8.70 -12.30
C ASN A 290 2.42 -8.83 -11.39
N LEU A 291 1.73 -9.96 -11.42
CA LEU A 291 0.61 -10.33 -10.55
C LEU A 291 0.92 -11.57 -9.71
N GLU A 292 2.20 -11.86 -9.44
CA GLU A 292 2.58 -12.97 -8.57
C GLU A 292 1.89 -12.84 -7.21
N LYS A 293 1.24 -13.93 -6.77
CA LYS A 293 0.45 -14.04 -5.53
C LYS A 293 -0.69 -13.03 -5.39
N ALA A 294 -1.06 -12.32 -6.45
CA ALA A 294 -2.18 -11.39 -6.43
C ALA A 294 -3.51 -12.15 -6.25
N LYS A 295 -4.49 -11.48 -5.63
CA LYS A 295 -5.81 -12.05 -5.33
C LYS A 295 -6.88 -11.45 -6.25
N LEU A 296 -7.19 -12.13 -7.34
CA LEU A 296 -8.16 -11.75 -8.37
C LEU A 296 -9.45 -12.60 -8.37
N GLY A 297 -9.75 -13.31 -7.28
CA GLY A 297 -10.99 -14.08 -7.15
C GLY A 297 -12.23 -13.27 -7.52
N TYR A 298 -13.08 -13.85 -8.38
CA TYR A 298 -14.31 -13.26 -8.93
C TYR A 298 -14.10 -11.92 -9.66
N ALA A 299 -12.88 -11.57 -10.06
CA ALA A 299 -12.61 -10.38 -10.85
C ALA A 299 -13.09 -10.53 -12.29
N LYS A 300 -13.44 -9.41 -12.93
CA LYS A 300 -13.95 -9.39 -14.31
C LYS A 300 -12.86 -8.90 -15.26
N LEU A 301 -12.18 -9.83 -15.92
CA LEU A 301 -11.06 -9.64 -16.86
C LEU A 301 -11.47 -9.92 -18.32
N ASN A 302 -12.75 -9.82 -18.65
CA ASN A 302 -13.22 -10.08 -20.01
C ASN A 302 -12.50 -9.17 -21.02
N GLN A 303 -11.99 -9.75 -22.10
CA GLN A 303 -11.25 -9.07 -23.17
C GLN A 303 -10.01 -8.29 -22.66
N ALA A 304 -9.46 -8.66 -21.50
CA ALA A 304 -8.24 -8.05 -20.98
C ALA A 304 -7.01 -8.48 -21.80
N ASN A 305 -6.05 -7.56 -21.98
CA ASN A 305 -4.72 -7.91 -22.47
C ASN A 305 -3.84 -8.29 -21.28
N LEU A 306 -3.49 -9.57 -21.17
CA LEU A 306 -2.66 -10.17 -20.13
C LEU A 306 -1.41 -10.85 -20.74
N ASN A 307 -1.03 -10.47 -21.96
CA ASN A 307 0.09 -11.08 -22.66
C ASN A 307 1.40 -10.92 -21.87
N ASN A 308 2.15 -12.02 -21.74
CA ASN A 308 3.39 -12.13 -20.95
C ASN A 308 3.26 -11.78 -19.45
N ALA A 309 2.06 -11.57 -18.91
CA ALA A 309 1.86 -11.25 -17.51
C ALA A 309 2.28 -12.43 -16.59
N GLN A 310 2.75 -12.11 -15.38
CA GLN A 310 3.17 -13.11 -14.39
C GLN A 310 2.06 -13.30 -13.36
N PHE A 311 1.54 -14.52 -13.23
CA PHE A 311 0.47 -14.92 -12.31
C PHE A 311 0.91 -16.09 -11.41
N ILE A 312 2.21 -16.19 -11.12
CA ILE A 312 2.74 -17.29 -10.29
C ILE A 312 2.02 -17.29 -8.95
N ASP A 313 1.44 -18.43 -8.57
CA ASP A 313 0.66 -18.62 -7.34
C ASP A 313 -0.49 -17.61 -7.12
N ALA A 314 -0.96 -16.93 -8.19
CA ALA A 314 -2.07 -15.99 -8.10
C ALA A 314 -3.40 -16.72 -7.88
N VAL A 315 -4.35 -16.03 -7.23
CA VAL A 315 -5.69 -16.56 -6.95
C VAL A 315 -6.72 -15.93 -7.88
N LEU A 316 -7.21 -16.69 -8.85
CA LEU A 316 -8.21 -16.30 -9.86
C LEU A 316 -9.49 -17.15 -9.79
N GLU A 317 -9.80 -17.73 -8.63
CA GLU A 317 -11.03 -18.52 -8.41
C GLU A 317 -12.26 -17.77 -8.91
N GLY A 318 -13.04 -18.39 -9.80
CA GLY A 318 -14.27 -17.81 -10.35
C GLY A 318 -14.07 -16.51 -11.16
N ALA A 319 -12.84 -16.15 -11.54
CA ALA A 319 -12.59 -14.97 -12.37
C ALA A 319 -13.18 -15.15 -13.77
N SER A 320 -13.64 -14.05 -14.36
CA SER A 320 -14.14 -14.02 -15.75
C SER A 320 -13.05 -13.53 -16.68
N LEU A 321 -12.55 -14.39 -17.55
CA LEU A 321 -11.45 -14.18 -18.49
C LEU A 321 -11.92 -14.47 -19.94
N GLU A 322 -13.21 -14.27 -20.22
CA GLU A 322 -13.79 -14.50 -21.54
C GLU A 322 -13.06 -13.65 -22.58
N ASP A 323 -12.63 -14.27 -23.67
CA ASP A 323 -11.86 -13.66 -24.76
C ASP A 323 -10.59 -12.89 -24.31
N ALA A 324 -10.05 -13.18 -23.13
CA ALA A 324 -8.84 -12.53 -22.63
C ALA A 324 -7.59 -13.00 -23.40
N GLU A 325 -6.64 -12.09 -23.60
CA GLU A 325 -5.36 -12.40 -24.24
C GLU A 325 -4.31 -12.80 -23.20
N LEU A 326 -3.90 -14.06 -23.15
CA LEU A 326 -2.93 -14.62 -22.20
C LEU A 326 -1.72 -15.25 -22.89
N LYS A 327 -1.36 -14.76 -24.08
CA LYS A 327 -0.25 -15.34 -24.86
C LYS A 327 1.03 -15.22 -24.07
N LYS A 328 1.74 -16.35 -23.90
CA LYS A 328 2.96 -16.48 -23.10
C LYS A 328 2.84 -16.03 -21.63
N ALA A 329 1.63 -15.86 -21.09
CA ALA A 329 1.45 -15.56 -19.68
C ALA A 329 1.97 -16.71 -18.81
N ASN A 330 2.47 -16.39 -17.62
CA ASN A 330 3.00 -17.37 -16.68
C ASN A 330 2.06 -17.57 -15.50
N LEU A 331 1.21 -18.58 -15.58
CA LEU A 331 0.21 -18.96 -14.58
C LEU A 331 0.65 -20.19 -13.75
N LYS A 332 1.96 -20.39 -13.56
CA LYS A 332 2.46 -21.53 -12.77
C LYS A 332 1.86 -21.51 -11.36
N GLY A 333 1.26 -22.62 -10.93
CA GLY A 333 0.65 -22.74 -9.59
C GLY A 333 -0.59 -21.86 -9.37
N ALA A 334 -1.06 -21.14 -10.40
CA ALA A 334 -2.22 -20.27 -10.27
C ALA A 334 -3.50 -21.06 -9.96
N LYS A 335 -4.37 -20.48 -9.16
CA LYS A 335 -5.65 -21.04 -8.74
C LYS A 335 -6.78 -20.46 -9.59
N LEU A 336 -7.27 -21.22 -10.56
CA LEU A 336 -8.27 -20.85 -11.57
C LEU A 336 -9.54 -21.71 -11.46
N GLU A 337 -9.82 -22.25 -10.26
CA GLU A 337 -11.00 -23.08 -10.02
C GLU A 337 -12.26 -22.35 -10.44
N ARG A 338 -13.09 -23.00 -11.27
CA ARG A 338 -14.35 -22.44 -11.80
C ARG A 338 -14.20 -21.11 -12.55
N ALA A 339 -12.99 -20.74 -12.98
CA ALA A 339 -12.79 -19.56 -13.81
C ALA A 339 -13.44 -19.74 -15.18
N ASN A 340 -13.95 -18.65 -15.75
CA ASN A 340 -14.47 -18.62 -17.12
C ASN A 340 -13.37 -18.15 -18.08
N LEU A 341 -12.80 -19.05 -18.87
CA LEU A 341 -11.80 -18.80 -19.92
C LEU A 341 -12.38 -19.10 -21.32
N LEU A 342 -13.69 -18.98 -21.52
CA LEU A 342 -14.34 -19.14 -22.82
C LEU A 342 -13.63 -18.27 -23.86
N GLY A 343 -13.18 -18.87 -24.97
CA GLY A 343 -12.51 -18.15 -26.06
C GLY A 343 -11.13 -17.56 -25.74
N ALA A 344 -10.57 -17.77 -24.54
CA ALA A 344 -9.32 -17.14 -24.13
C ALA A 344 -8.11 -17.58 -24.97
N TYR A 345 -7.16 -16.66 -25.19
CA TYR A 345 -5.96 -16.88 -26.00
C TYR A 345 -4.74 -17.22 -25.14
N LEU A 346 -4.51 -18.49 -24.88
CA LEU A 346 -3.45 -19.03 -24.01
C LEU A 346 -2.26 -19.62 -24.79
N GLU A 347 -2.02 -19.18 -26.03
CA GLU A 347 -0.92 -19.70 -26.87
C GLU A 347 0.42 -19.57 -26.11
N ARG A 348 1.14 -20.69 -25.95
CA ARG A 348 2.42 -20.76 -25.22
C ARG A 348 2.37 -20.29 -23.76
N ALA A 349 1.19 -20.23 -23.14
CA ALA A 349 1.08 -19.92 -21.72
C ALA A 349 1.71 -21.05 -20.86
N ASN A 350 2.26 -20.68 -19.71
CA ASN A 350 2.74 -21.64 -18.71
C ASN A 350 1.67 -21.85 -17.63
N LEU A 351 1.01 -22.99 -17.65
CA LEU A 351 -0.03 -23.43 -16.70
C LEU A 351 0.46 -24.63 -15.86
N GLN A 352 1.78 -24.81 -15.72
CA GLN A 352 2.32 -25.89 -14.90
C GLN A 352 1.78 -25.81 -13.47
N GLU A 353 1.30 -26.92 -12.93
CA GLU A 353 0.75 -27.04 -11.57
C GLU A 353 -0.46 -26.12 -11.30
N ALA A 354 -1.04 -25.47 -12.32
CA ALA A 354 -2.21 -24.62 -12.17
C ALA A 354 -3.46 -25.45 -11.83
N ASN A 355 -4.33 -24.90 -10.98
CA ASN A 355 -5.61 -25.51 -10.65
C ASN A 355 -6.72 -24.94 -11.52
N LEU A 356 -7.19 -25.71 -12.50
CA LEU A 356 -8.26 -25.37 -13.44
C LEU A 356 -9.52 -26.22 -13.19
N ALA A 357 -9.69 -26.79 -11.99
CA ALA A 357 -10.81 -27.66 -11.68
C ALA A 357 -12.16 -26.94 -11.92
N GLY A 358 -13.01 -27.55 -12.73
CA GLY A 358 -14.31 -27.00 -13.14
C GLY A 358 -14.25 -25.71 -13.96
N ALA A 359 -13.08 -25.30 -14.47
CA ALA A 359 -12.96 -24.11 -15.31
C ALA A 359 -13.63 -24.33 -16.68
N ASP A 360 -14.18 -23.25 -17.25
CA ASP A 360 -14.73 -23.24 -18.61
C ASP A 360 -13.67 -22.76 -19.60
N LEU A 361 -13.17 -23.64 -20.45
CA LEU A 361 -12.13 -23.37 -21.45
C LEU A 361 -12.67 -23.63 -22.88
N ARG A 362 -13.98 -23.57 -23.07
CA ARG A 362 -14.60 -23.81 -24.38
C ARG A 362 -13.99 -22.88 -25.43
N GLY A 363 -13.62 -23.43 -26.58
CA GLY A 363 -13.03 -22.66 -27.69
C GLY A 363 -11.69 -21.97 -27.39
N ALA A 364 -11.11 -22.14 -26.20
CA ALA A 364 -9.86 -21.48 -25.83
C ALA A 364 -8.69 -22.00 -26.67
N ASN A 365 -7.73 -21.13 -26.97
CA ASN A 365 -6.52 -21.48 -27.69
C ASN A 365 -5.36 -21.75 -26.72
N LEU A 366 -5.12 -23.02 -26.38
CA LEU A 366 -4.02 -23.49 -25.54
C LEU A 366 -2.85 -24.06 -26.37
N SER A 367 -2.72 -23.69 -27.64
CA SER A 367 -1.70 -24.29 -28.50
C SER A 367 -0.29 -24.01 -27.95
N LYS A 368 0.52 -25.06 -27.87
CA LYS A 368 1.88 -25.04 -27.29
C LYS A 368 1.95 -24.59 -25.82
N ALA A 369 0.83 -24.59 -25.09
CA ALA A 369 0.83 -24.30 -23.66
C ALA A 369 1.50 -25.41 -22.84
N ASN A 370 2.14 -25.05 -21.73
CA ASN A 370 2.68 -26.01 -20.76
C ASN A 370 1.64 -26.28 -19.68
N LEU A 371 1.04 -27.47 -19.66
CA LEU A 371 0.02 -27.91 -18.71
C LEU A 371 0.54 -29.05 -17.82
N LYS A 372 1.86 -29.18 -17.66
CA LYS A 372 2.45 -30.22 -16.81
C LYS A 372 1.87 -30.18 -15.40
N ASN A 373 1.42 -31.33 -14.91
CA ASN A 373 0.84 -31.48 -13.58
C ASN A 373 -0.34 -30.53 -13.29
N ALA A 374 -1.00 -29.97 -14.32
CA ALA A 374 -2.17 -29.12 -14.13
C ALA A 374 -3.38 -29.95 -13.66
N TYR A 375 -4.23 -29.36 -12.83
CA TYR A 375 -5.46 -29.98 -12.32
C TYR A 375 -6.64 -29.53 -13.18
N LEU A 376 -7.18 -30.40 -14.04
CA LEU A 376 -8.24 -30.10 -15.01
C LEU A 376 -9.54 -30.86 -14.71
N GLN A 377 -9.72 -31.34 -13.48
CA GLN A 377 -10.84 -32.20 -13.15
C GLN A 377 -12.17 -31.48 -13.36
N GLY A 378 -13.07 -32.07 -14.14
CA GLY A 378 -14.35 -31.47 -14.49
C GLY A 378 -14.27 -30.21 -15.37
N ALA A 379 -13.10 -29.84 -15.89
CA ALA A 379 -12.95 -28.68 -16.76
C ALA A 379 -13.64 -28.92 -18.12
N ASN A 380 -14.19 -27.86 -18.72
CA ASN A 380 -14.85 -27.91 -20.01
C ASN A 380 -13.94 -27.39 -21.13
N LEU A 381 -13.33 -28.30 -21.89
CA LEU A 381 -12.38 -28.01 -22.97
C LEU A 381 -13.01 -28.24 -24.36
N ARG A 382 -14.35 -28.26 -24.49
CA ARG A 382 -14.99 -28.49 -25.78
C ARG A 382 -14.56 -27.46 -26.82
N GLY A 383 -14.15 -27.94 -28.00
CA GLY A 383 -13.66 -27.09 -29.08
C GLY A 383 -12.34 -26.35 -28.81
N ALA A 384 -11.68 -26.60 -27.67
CA ALA A 384 -10.41 -25.95 -27.36
C ALA A 384 -9.27 -26.45 -28.27
N ASN A 385 -8.29 -25.60 -28.54
CA ASN A 385 -7.10 -25.95 -29.31
C ASN A 385 -5.91 -26.25 -28.39
N LEU A 386 -5.59 -27.53 -28.19
CA LEU A 386 -4.45 -28.01 -27.41
C LEU A 386 -3.25 -28.43 -28.29
N LYS A 387 -3.21 -28.08 -29.59
CA LYS A 387 -2.16 -28.53 -30.51
C LYS A 387 -0.76 -28.20 -29.96
N GLY A 388 0.07 -29.22 -29.79
CA GLY A 388 1.42 -29.11 -29.23
C GLY A 388 1.49 -28.75 -27.74
N ALA A 389 0.38 -28.77 -27.00
CA ALA A 389 0.39 -28.56 -25.55
C ALA A 389 1.03 -29.75 -24.81
N ASP A 390 1.73 -29.48 -23.71
CA ASP A 390 2.33 -30.51 -22.87
C ASP A 390 1.42 -30.84 -21.69
N LEU A 391 0.75 -32.00 -21.75
CA LEU A 391 -0.19 -32.49 -20.73
C LEU A 391 0.45 -33.51 -19.77
N LYS A 392 1.78 -33.65 -19.72
CA LYS A 392 2.41 -34.68 -18.89
C LYS A 392 2.04 -34.51 -17.42
N GLY A 393 1.42 -35.54 -16.84
CA GLY A 393 0.99 -35.55 -15.43
C GLY A 393 -0.26 -34.71 -15.14
N ALA A 394 -0.89 -34.10 -16.16
CA ALA A 394 -2.13 -33.37 -15.96
C ALA A 394 -3.27 -34.30 -15.54
N ASN A 395 -4.10 -33.87 -14.58
CA ASN A 395 -5.26 -34.62 -14.14
C ASN A 395 -6.50 -34.24 -14.98
N LEU A 396 -6.85 -35.11 -15.94
CA LEU A 396 -7.97 -34.93 -16.88
C LEU A 396 -9.26 -35.68 -16.49
N ARG A 397 -9.40 -36.06 -15.22
CA ARG A 397 -10.59 -36.78 -14.76
C ARG A 397 -11.85 -35.95 -14.99
N ASP A 398 -12.89 -36.55 -15.58
CA ASP A 398 -14.19 -35.91 -15.85
C ASP A 398 -14.10 -34.65 -16.75
N THR A 399 -12.97 -34.46 -17.46
CA THR A 399 -12.79 -33.33 -18.40
C THR A 399 -13.60 -33.54 -19.67
N GLN A 400 -14.26 -32.48 -20.15
CA GLN A 400 -15.08 -32.53 -21.37
C GLN A 400 -14.24 -32.11 -22.58
N LEU A 401 -13.92 -33.06 -23.47
CA LEU A 401 -12.98 -32.84 -24.60
C LEU A 401 -13.62 -32.88 -25.99
N LYS A 402 -14.94 -33.12 -26.13
CA LYS A 402 -15.61 -33.22 -27.44
C LYS A 402 -15.25 -32.04 -28.36
N GLY A 403 -14.70 -32.34 -29.53
CA GLY A 403 -14.29 -31.35 -30.54
C GLY A 403 -12.98 -30.63 -30.26
N ALA A 404 -12.28 -30.92 -29.15
CA ALA A 404 -10.98 -30.32 -28.86
C ALA A 404 -9.91 -30.82 -29.84
N THR A 405 -9.01 -29.95 -30.28
CA THR A 405 -7.81 -30.36 -31.02
C THR A 405 -6.74 -30.80 -30.03
N MET A 406 -6.43 -32.09 -29.98
CA MET A 406 -5.47 -32.68 -29.04
C MET A 406 -4.01 -32.30 -29.35
N PRO A 407 -3.05 -32.57 -28.45
CA PRO A 407 -1.63 -32.22 -28.66
C PRO A 407 -1.02 -32.71 -29.99
N ASN A 408 -1.45 -33.86 -30.49
CA ASN A 408 -1.03 -34.42 -31.78
C ASN A 408 -1.69 -33.76 -33.00
N GLY A 409 -2.60 -32.81 -32.80
CA GLY A 409 -3.35 -32.11 -33.85
C GLY A 409 -4.62 -32.80 -34.33
N ARG A 410 -5.00 -33.96 -33.79
CA ARG A 410 -6.26 -34.63 -34.12
C ARG A 410 -7.41 -34.07 -33.28
N ILE A 411 -8.61 -34.08 -33.83
CA ILE A 411 -9.83 -33.70 -33.09
C ILE A 411 -10.25 -34.88 -32.21
N TYR A 412 -10.55 -34.61 -30.94
CA TYR A 412 -11.13 -35.58 -30.02
C TYR A 412 -12.62 -35.78 -30.35
N VAL A 413 -12.98 -37.02 -30.60
CA VAL A 413 -14.37 -37.49 -30.80
C VAL A 413 -14.67 -38.50 -29.70
N ASP A 414 -15.89 -38.46 -29.14
CA ASP A 414 -16.32 -39.46 -28.17
C ASP A 414 -16.51 -40.80 -28.90
N GLU A 415 -16.04 -41.91 -28.33
CA GLU A 415 -16.12 -43.25 -28.95
C GLU A 415 -17.55 -43.84 -29.00
N GLU A 416 -18.59 -43.09 -28.61
CA GLU A 416 -19.99 -43.55 -28.58
C GLU A 416 -20.84 -43.17 -29.82
N GLU A 417 -20.24 -42.66 -30.90
CA GLU A 417 -20.94 -42.31 -32.16
C GLU A 417 -20.57 -43.20 -33.38
N ASN A 418 -20.32 -44.51 -33.19
CA ASN A 418 -20.20 -45.48 -34.30
C ASN A 418 -21.13 -46.68 -34.16
#